data_AF-A0A1F9WR47-F1
#
_entry.id   AF-A0A1F9WR47-F1
#
_cell.length_a   1.000
_cell.length_b   1.000
_cell.length_c   1.000
_cell.angle_alpha   90.00
_cell.angle_beta   90.00
_cell.angle_gamma   90.00
#
_symmetry.space_group_name_H-M   'P 1'
#
loop_
_entity.id
_entity.type
_entity.pdbx_description
1 polymer ?
#
loop_
_entity_poly.entity_id
_entity_poly.type
_entity_poly.pdbx_seq_one_letter_code
_entity_poly.pdbx_strand_id
1 'polypeptide(L)'
;MTRSRLRARKLLLLGGDAPLLLAGLAGFFLLLSASYVFWLPDVSELRRKNPLETSFMRIKERQAAAQGKKLGRTIIWRSWDGISDNLKHAVLVAEDDGFYRHKGVDWESTRKALETDWKQKRFAKGGSTITQQLARNLYLSPSKNPLRKIKELLIARQLEKELGKRRILEIYLNVAEWGKGIYGAEAAARAYFGKSAADLGPEEAAALAAALPSPRRYSPVKGTKFMERRKSSIVARMRASGYLPEEADEEEMSESLAVLTSSDTSVEVSSAPAGTP
;
A
#
# COMPACT_ATOMS: atom_id res chain seq x y z
N MET A 1 55.18 50.56 19.34
CA MET A 1 54.59 49.94 20.57
C MET A 1 53.20 50.54 20.69
N THR A 2 52.06 49.86 20.63
CA THR A 2 51.56 48.65 21.34
C THR A 2 50.20 48.34 20.70
N ARG A 3 49.88 47.06 20.43
CA ARG A 3 48.51 46.44 20.37
C ARG A 3 48.55 45.17 19.52
N SER A 4 48.95 44.03 20.09
CA SER A 4 48.76 42.72 19.42
C SER A 4 48.81 41.53 20.38
N ARG A 5 48.06 41.56 21.49
CA ARG A 5 47.88 40.37 22.34
C ARG A 5 46.46 40.26 22.89
N LEU A 6 45.47 40.09 22.01
CA LEU A 6 44.10 39.80 22.47
C LEU A 6 43.21 39.15 21.40
N ARG A 7 43.73 38.22 20.59
CA ARG A 7 42.89 37.39 19.70
C ARG A 7 43.42 35.96 19.48
N ALA A 8 43.90 35.29 20.52
CA ALA A 8 44.39 33.91 20.40
C ALA A 8 43.93 32.97 21.53
N ARG A 9 42.78 33.25 22.17
CA ARG A 9 42.23 32.39 23.24
C ARG A 9 40.70 32.25 23.18
N LYS A 10 40.13 32.10 21.98
CA LYS A 10 38.70 31.76 21.82
C LYS A 10 38.43 30.64 20.82
N LEU A 11 39.44 29.80 20.56
CA LEU A 11 39.31 28.68 19.62
C LEU A 11 39.82 27.35 20.21
N LEU A 12 39.54 27.10 21.49
CA LEU A 12 39.98 25.87 22.17
C LEU A 12 39.06 25.49 23.34
N LEU A 13 37.74 25.50 23.12
CA LEU A 13 36.72 25.03 24.08
C LEU A 13 35.57 24.31 23.36
N LEU A 14 35.87 23.46 22.38
CA LEU A 14 35.05 22.29 22.09
C LEU A 14 35.75 21.13 22.81
N GLY A 15 35.39 20.96 24.09
CA GLY A 15 36.02 20.01 25.02
C GLY A 15 35.89 18.56 24.56
N GLY A 16 36.81 17.72 25.04
CA GLY A 16 36.94 16.28 24.71
C GLY A 16 35.73 15.40 25.01
N ASP A 17 34.66 15.97 25.57
CA ASP A 17 33.41 15.28 25.87
C ASP A 17 32.41 15.29 24.72
N ALA A 18 32.60 16.15 23.70
CA ALA A 18 31.75 16.18 22.50
C ALA A 18 31.58 14.81 21.81
N PRO A 19 32.64 14.01 21.57
CA PRO A 19 32.49 12.67 21.02
C PRO A 19 31.76 11.70 21.97
N LEU A 20 31.94 11.81 23.29
CA LEU A 20 31.24 10.98 24.27
C LEU A 20 29.75 11.32 24.34
N LEU A 21 29.40 12.62 24.27
CA LEU A 21 28.02 13.09 24.21
C LEU A 21 27.33 12.64 22.90
N LEU A 22 28.03 12.71 21.77
CA LEU A 22 27.53 12.21 20.48
C LEU A 22 27.33 10.69 20.49
N ALA A 23 28.27 9.93 21.07
CA ALA A 23 28.13 8.49 21.23
C ALA A 23 26.97 8.11 22.17
N GLY A 24 26.80 8.85 23.28
CA GLY A 24 25.68 8.68 24.20
C GLY A 24 24.33 8.97 23.55
N LEU A 25 24.23 10.05 22.76
CA LEU A 25 23.02 10.37 21.99
C LEU A 25 22.74 9.29 20.93
N ALA A 26 23.75 8.84 20.18
CA ALA A 26 23.60 7.77 19.19
C ALA A 26 23.13 6.46 19.85
N GLY A 27 23.69 6.09 21.00
CA GLY A 27 23.27 4.94 21.80
C GLY A 27 21.82 5.07 22.29
N PHE A 28 21.43 6.26 22.77
CA PHE A 28 20.05 6.54 23.17
C PHE A 28 19.06 6.44 22.00
N PHE A 29 19.40 7.00 20.83
CA PHE A 29 18.58 6.85 19.62
C PHE A 29 18.51 5.39 19.14
N LEU A 30 19.60 4.62 19.25
CA LEU A 30 19.61 3.19 18.97
C LEU A 30 18.67 2.43 19.90
N LEU A 31 18.73 2.68 21.22
CA LEU A 31 17.84 2.05 22.20
C LEU A 31 16.37 2.46 22.01
N LEU A 32 16.11 3.73 21.69
CA LEU A 32 14.76 4.18 21.33
C LEU A 32 14.27 3.51 20.05
N SER A 33 15.12 3.39 19.03
CA SER A 33 14.75 2.70 17.79
C SER A 33 14.49 1.21 18.02
N ALA A 34 15.31 0.55 18.84
CA ALA A 34 15.17 -0.86 19.18
C ALA A 34 13.90 -1.11 20.02
N SER A 35 13.65 -0.29 21.05
CA SER A 35 12.42 -0.38 21.85
C SER A 35 11.16 -0.08 21.02
N TYR A 36 11.25 0.83 20.05
CA TYR A 36 10.16 1.13 19.14
C TYR A 36 9.85 -0.01 18.16
N VAL A 37 10.89 -0.70 17.65
CA VAL A 37 10.73 -1.91 16.84
C VAL A 37 10.13 -3.04 17.67
N PHE A 38 10.55 -3.20 18.92
CA PHE A 38 9.99 -4.20 19.83
C PHE A 38 8.51 -3.95 20.18
N TRP A 39 8.05 -2.71 20.02
CA TRP A 39 6.65 -2.33 20.21
C TRP A 39 5.76 -2.59 18.97
N LEU A 40 6.34 -2.96 17.83
CA LEU A 40 5.58 -3.34 16.64
C LEU A 40 4.98 -4.75 16.80
N PRO A 41 3.77 -4.99 16.27
CA PRO A 41 3.16 -6.31 16.34
C PRO A 41 3.98 -7.34 15.56
N ASP A 42 4.06 -8.56 16.06
CA ASP A 42 4.61 -9.66 15.28
C ASP A 42 3.64 -10.03 14.14
N VAL A 43 4.11 -9.86 12.90
CA VAL A 43 3.36 -10.19 11.69
C VAL A 43 3.72 -11.56 11.12
N SER A 44 4.77 -12.21 11.63
CA SER A 44 5.27 -13.48 11.10
C SER A 44 4.25 -14.61 11.23
N GLU A 45 3.40 -14.56 12.26
CA GLU A 45 2.30 -15.51 12.45
C GLU A 45 1.32 -15.54 11.27
N LEU A 46 1.14 -14.41 10.58
CA LEU A 46 0.24 -14.31 9.43
C LEU A 46 0.67 -15.17 8.24
N ARG A 47 1.90 -15.69 8.25
CA ARG A 47 2.37 -16.68 7.27
C ARG A 47 1.56 -17.96 7.33
N ARG A 48 1.06 -18.33 8.51
CA ARG A 48 0.37 -19.60 8.77
C ARG A 48 -1.04 -19.44 9.32
N LYS A 49 -1.31 -18.33 10.04
CA LYS A 49 -2.58 -18.09 10.73
C LYS A 49 -3.35 -16.97 10.04
N ASN A 50 -4.67 -17.17 9.93
CA ASN A 50 -5.58 -16.14 9.43
C ASN A 50 -6.03 -15.25 10.59
N PRO A 51 -6.03 -13.91 10.44
CA PRO A 51 -6.56 -13.02 11.46
C PRO A 51 -8.08 -13.20 11.56
N LEU A 52 -8.56 -13.56 12.75
CA LEU A 52 -10.00 -13.67 13.04
C LEU A 52 -10.67 -12.31 13.28
N GLU A 53 -9.87 -11.33 13.64
CA GLU A 53 -10.29 -9.97 13.98
C GLU A 53 -9.16 -8.98 13.69
N THR A 54 -9.53 -7.74 13.38
CA THR A 54 -8.58 -6.64 13.17
C THR A 54 -8.83 -5.48 14.12
N SER A 55 -7.82 -4.65 14.33
CA SER A 55 -7.98 -3.38 15.07
C SER A 55 -9.07 -2.51 14.46
N PHE A 56 -9.21 -2.47 13.13
CA PHE A 56 -10.27 -1.74 12.47
C PHE A 56 -11.66 -2.25 12.86
N MET A 57 -11.89 -3.57 12.82
CA MET A 57 -13.17 -4.19 13.20
C MET A 57 -13.56 -3.82 14.64
N ARG A 58 -12.67 -4.05 15.61
CA ARG A 58 -12.91 -3.71 17.04
C ARG A 58 -13.25 -2.25 17.24
N ILE A 59 -12.54 -1.36 16.57
CA ILE A 59 -12.76 0.08 16.70
C ILE A 59 -14.14 0.45 16.16
N LYS A 60 -14.58 -0.13 15.04
CA LYS A 60 -15.92 0.11 14.49
C LYS A 60 -17.02 -0.41 15.41
N GLU A 61 -16.84 -1.58 15.99
CA GLU A 61 -17.77 -2.16 16.96
C GLU A 61 -17.88 -1.28 18.21
N ARG A 62 -16.76 -0.84 18.79
CA ARG A 62 -16.73 0.09 19.93
C ARG A 62 -17.39 1.44 19.60
N GLN A 63 -17.13 1.99 18.40
CA GLN A 63 -17.77 3.24 17.95
C GLN A 63 -19.28 3.10 17.82
N ALA A 64 -19.77 1.96 17.35
CA ALA A 64 -21.20 1.69 17.29
C ALA A 64 -21.80 1.54 18.69
N ALA A 65 -21.14 0.79 19.57
CA ALA A 65 -21.56 0.57 20.95
C ALA A 65 -21.65 1.88 21.74
N ALA A 66 -20.67 2.78 21.58
CA ALA A 66 -20.69 4.11 22.18
C ALA A 66 -21.87 5.00 21.70
N GLN A 67 -22.48 4.66 20.56
CA GLN A 67 -23.69 5.31 20.04
C GLN A 67 -24.98 4.54 20.40
N GLY A 68 -24.91 3.55 21.30
CA GLY A 68 -26.03 2.68 21.65
C GLY A 68 -26.46 1.73 20.52
N LYS A 69 -25.61 1.51 19.50
CA LYS A 69 -25.92 0.65 18.35
C LYS A 69 -25.13 -0.65 18.45
N LYS A 70 -25.76 -1.76 18.06
CA LYS A 70 -25.04 -3.02 17.80
C LYS A 70 -24.60 -3.06 16.35
N LEU A 71 -23.30 -3.28 16.11
CA LEU A 71 -22.77 -3.54 14.78
C LEU A 71 -22.42 -5.03 14.68
N GLY A 72 -23.17 -5.77 13.88
CA GLY A 72 -22.79 -7.14 13.53
C GLY A 72 -21.56 -7.17 12.62
N ARG A 73 -20.82 -8.26 12.68
CA ARG A 73 -19.69 -8.56 11.79
C ARG A 73 -20.00 -9.85 11.04
N THR A 74 -19.98 -9.78 9.72
CA THR A 74 -19.95 -10.96 8.85
C THR A 74 -18.57 -11.05 8.24
N ILE A 75 -17.85 -12.12 8.58
CA ILE A 75 -16.56 -12.47 8.00
C ILE A 75 -16.63 -13.93 7.56
N ILE A 76 -16.29 -14.18 6.30
CA ILE A 76 -16.20 -15.53 5.75
C ILE A 76 -14.85 -15.62 5.04
N TRP A 77 -13.93 -16.39 5.62
CA TRP A 77 -12.59 -16.52 5.07
C TRP A 77 -12.59 -17.42 3.83
N ARG A 78 -11.84 -17.04 2.81
CA ARG A 78 -11.49 -17.88 1.66
C ARG A 78 -9.98 -17.91 1.45
N SER A 79 -9.46 -19.07 1.10
CA SER A 79 -8.10 -19.19 0.55
C SER A 79 -8.01 -18.43 -0.77
N TRP A 80 -6.79 -18.18 -1.25
CA TRP A 80 -6.51 -17.57 -2.54
C TRP A 80 -7.36 -18.13 -3.69
N ASP A 81 -7.45 -19.45 -3.81
CA ASP A 81 -8.18 -20.12 -4.90
C ASP A 81 -9.70 -20.03 -4.73
N GLY A 82 -10.17 -19.75 -3.51
CA GLY A 82 -11.57 -19.47 -3.22
C GLY A 82 -12.02 -18.05 -3.56
N ILE A 83 -11.16 -17.25 -4.19
CA ILE A 83 -11.44 -15.88 -4.62
C ILE A 83 -11.14 -15.78 -6.12
N SER A 84 -12.09 -15.26 -6.89
CA SER A 84 -11.97 -15.08 -8.33
C SER A 84 -10.76 -14.21 -8.71
N ASP A 85 -10.02 -14.62 -9.74
CA ASP A 85 -8.92 -13.84 -10.30
C ASP A 85 -9.38 -12.50 -10.84
N ASN A 86 -10.64 -12.40 -11.30
CA ASN A 86 -11.23 -11.13 -11.68
C ASN A 86 -11.26 -10.16 -10.50
N LEU A 87 -11.59 -10.62 -9.28
CA LEU A 87 -11.63 -9.76 -8.10
C LEU A 87 -10.22 -9.35 -7.67
N LYS A 88 -9.28 -10.30 -7.63
CA LYS A 88 -7.87 -10.01 -7.32
C LYS A 88 -7.34 -8.92 -8.25
N HIS A 89 -7.52 -9.10 -9.56
CA HIS A 89 -7.08 -8.16 -10.58
C HIS A 89 -7.79 -6.80 -10.51
N ALA A 90 -9.11 -6.79 -10.34
CA ALA A 90 -9.89 -5.57 -10.18
C ALA A 90 -9.40 -4.73 -8.99
N VAL A 91 -9.11 -5.36 -7.86
CA VAL A 91 -8.60 -4.69 -6.66
C VAL A 91 -7.20 -4.15 -6.89
N LEU A 92 -6.31 -4.92 -7.52
CA LEU A 92 -4.97 -4.45 -7.86
C LEU A 92 -5.02 -3.21 -8.73
N VAL A 93 -5.72 -3.25 -9.87
CA VAL A 93 -5.78 -2.05 -10.72
C VAL A 93 -6.47 -0.88 -10.00
N ALA A 94 -7.50 -1.13 -9.19
CA ALA A 94 -8.24 -0.06 -8.53
C ALA A 94 -7.48 0.63 -7.38
N GLU A 95 -6.71 -0.14 -6.60
CA GLU A 95 -6.08 0.32 -5.36
C GLU A 95 -4.56 0.46 -5.46
N ASP A 96 -3.89 -0.40 -6.24
CA ASP A 96 -2.43 -0.54 -6.24
C ASP A 96 -1.92 -1.30 -7.49
N ASP A 97 -1.82 -0.60 -8.63
CA ASP A 97 -1.42 -1.21 -9.90
C ASP A 97 0.07 -1.57 -9.97
N GLY A 98 0.87 -1.02 -9.07
CA GLY A 98 2.28 -1.34 -8.85
C GLY A 98 2.52 -2.42 -7.79
N PHE A 99 1.48 -3.08 -7.28
CA PHE A 99 1.56 -3.94 -6.09
C PHE A 99 2.71 -4.94 -6.13
N TYR A 100 2.91 -5.64 -7.25
CA TYR A 100 3.97 -6.64 -7.41
C TYR A 100 5.36 -6.02 -7.60
N ARG A 101 5.46 -4.77 -8.04
CA ARG A 101 6.75 -4.09 -8.33
C ARG A 101 7.39 -3.47 -7.10
N HIS A 102 6.60 -3.02 -6.12
CA HIS A 102 7.12 -2.32 -4.94
C HIS A 102 7.16 -3.21 -3.70
N LYS A 103 7.99 -2.90 -2.70
CA LYS A 103 8.07 -3.63 -1.42
C LYS A 103 7.30 -2.89 -0.30
N GLY A 104 5.98 -2.76 -0.49
CA GLY A 104 5.03 -2.15 0.45
C GLY A 104 4.83 -0.65 0.36
N VAL A 105 5.71 0.10 -0.31
CA VAL A 105 5.55 1.53 -0.54
C VAL A 105 5.87 1.84 -1.99
N ASP A 106 4.92 2.42 -2.72
CA ASP A 106 5.17 2.95 -4.05
C ASP A 106 5.74 4.37 -3.95
N TRP A 107 7.06 4.47 -3.84
CA TRP A 107 7.76 5.75 -3.73
C TRP A 107 7.63 6.61 -4.99
N GLU A 108 7.59 5.98 -6.16
CA GLU A 108 7.52 6.67 -7.44
C GLU A 108 6.14 7.32 -7.62
N SER A 109 5.07 6.55 -7.44
CA SER A 109 3.70 7.06 -7.51
C SER A 109 3.41 8.05 -6.40
N THR A 110 3.95 7.83 -5.18
CA THR A 110 3.83 8.79 -4.08
C THR A 110 4.48 10.12 -4.43
N ARG A 111 5.69 10.12 -5.00
CA ARG A 111 6.38 11.33 -5.41
C ARG A 111 5.61 12.07 -6.51
N LYS A 112 5.20 11.35 -7.57
CA LYS A 112 4.41 11.90 -8.68
C LYS A 112 3.08 12.51 -8.19
N ALA A 113 2.41 11.84 -7.25
CA ALA A 113 1.18 12.35 -6.63
C ALA A 113 1.42 13.64 -5.84
N LEU A 114 2.49 13.69 -5.02
CA LEU A 114 2.85 14.90 -4.27
C LEU A 114 3.21 16.08 -5.18
N GLU A 115 3.96 15.84 -6.25
CA GLU A 115 4.30 16.87 -7.23
C GLU A 115 3.05 17.40 -7.96
N THR A 116 2.12 16.51 -8.29
CA THR A 116 0.83 16.88 -8.92
C THR A 116 -0.05 17.68 -7.96
N ASP A 117 -0.15 17.24 -6.71
CA ASP A 117 -0.92 17.90 -5.66
C ASP A 117 -0.40 19.30 -5.34
N TRP A 118 0.92 19.44 -5.29
CA TRP A 118 1.59 20.74 -5.13
C TRP A 118 1.24 21.68 -6.28
N LYS A 119 1.36 21.20 -7.53
CA LYS A 119 1.04 21.99 -8.74
C LYS A 119 -0.44 22.37 -8.79
N GLN A 120 -1.34 21.48 -8.37
CA GLN A 120 -2.79 21.69 -8.41
C GLN A 120 -3.34 22.38 -7.15
N LYS A 121 -2.50 22.70 -6.16
CA LYS A 121 -2.89 23.21 -4.83
C LYS A 121 -4.03 22.41 -4.19
N ARG A 122 -4.06 21.09 -4.44
CA ARG A 122 -5.10 20.19 -3.98
C ARG A 122 -4.45 18.99 -3.34
N PHE A 123 -4.87 18.62 -2.14
CA PHE A 123 -4.50 17.33 -1.56
C PHE A 123 -5.35 16.25 -2.23
N ALA A 124 -4.78 15.46 -3.14
CA ALA A 124 -5.41 14.24 -3.59
C ALA A 124 -5.47 13.25 -2.43
N LYS A 125 -6.61 12.56 -2.32
CA LYS A 125 -6.67 11.34 -1.52
C LYS A 125 -6.01 10.24 -2.33
N GLY A 126 -4.99 9.62 -1.76
CA GLY A 126 -4.61 8.26 -2.16
C GLY A 126 -3.20 8.16 -2.72
N GLY A 127 -2.31 7.62 -1.91
CA GLY A 127 -1.04 7.03 -2.31
C GLY A 127 -0.67 5.88 -1.38
N SER A 128 -1.67 5.21 -0.77
CA SER A 128 -1.41 4.11 0.15
C SER A 128 -1.61 2.79 -0.58
N THR A 129 -0.54 2.01 -0.63
CA THR A 129 -0.48 0.66 -1.21
C THR A 129 -1.38 -0.30 -0.46
N ILE A 130 -1.74 -1.43 -1.08
CA ILE A 130 -2.52 -2.49 -0.45
C ILE A 130 -1.87 -2.95 0.86
N THR A 131 -0.54 -3.10 0.89
CA THR A 131 0.20 -3.50 2.09
C THR A 131 0.08 -2.45 3.21
N GLN A 132 0.16 -1.16 2.90
CA GLN A 132 -0.06 -0.10 3.88
C GLN A 132 -1.50 -0.08 4.40
N GLN A 133 -2.47 -0.29 3.50
CA GLN A 133 -3.88 -0.39 3.88
C GLN A 133 -4.13 -1.60 4.78
N LEU A 134 -3.50 -2.74 4.49
CA LEU A 134 -3.56 -3.95 5.29
C LEU A 134 -2.97 -3.74 6.68
N ALA A 135 -1.75 -3.19 6.77
CA ALA A 135 -1.10 -2.84 8.04
C ALA A 135 -2.00 -1.97 8.91
N ARG A 136 -2.63 -0.95 8.31
CA ARG A 136 -3.58 -0.08 8.99
C ARG A 136 -4.82 -0.83 9.49
N ASN A 137 -5.40 -1.70 8.65
CA ASN A 137 -6.59 -2.46 9.00
C ASN A 137 -6.32 -3.41 10.18
N LEU A 138 -5.25 -4.21 10.08
CA LEU A 138 -4.88 -5.23 11.05
C LEU A 138 -4.57 -4.63 12.43
N TYR A 139 -3.72 -3.61 12.48
CA TYR A 139 -3.05 -3.25 13.74
C TYR A 139 -3.33 -1.84 14.24
N LEU A 140 -3.70 -0.91 13.36
CA LEU A 140 -3.71 0.52 13.71
C LEU A 140 -5.11 1.09 13.90
N SER A 141 -5.17 2.20 14.64
CA SER A 141 -6.38 3.02 14.73
C SER A 141 -6.55 3.90 13.49
N PRO A 142 -7.77 4.32 13.12
CA PRO A 142 -8.01 5.22 11.99
C PRO A 142 -7.62 6.69 12.28
N SER A 143 -6.83 6.96 13.33
CA SER A 143 -6.39 8.31 13.68
C SER A 143 -5.59 8.97 12.55
N LYS A 144 -5.66 10.29 12.39
CA LYS A 144 -4.88 11.01 11.35
C LYS A 144 -3.56 11.57 11.89
N ASN A 145 -2.89 10.83 12.77
CA ASN A 145 -1.63 11.25 13.38
C ASN A 145 -0.41 10.87 12.50
N PRO A 146 0.58 11.77 12.27
CA PRO A 146 1.82 11.45 11.57
C PRO A 146 2.57 10.24 12.14
N LEU A 147 2.64 10.09 13.47
CA LEU A 147 3.26 8.93 14.13
C LEU A 147 2.54 7.63 13.76
N ARG A 148 1.21 7.66 13.60
CA ARG A 148 0.45 6.50 13.12
C ARG A 148 0.81 6.16 11.66
N LYS A 149 1.06 7.16 10.81
CA LYS A 149 1.52 6.90 9.43
C LYS A 149 2.92 6.30 9.40
N ILE A 150 3.84 6.72 10.27
CA ILE A 150 5.16 6.09 10.41
C ILE A 150 5.01 4.62 10.82
N LYS A 151 4.17 4.32 11.83
CA LYS A 151 3.87 2.93 12.22
C LYS A 151 3.31 2.10 11.08
N GLU A 152 2.41 2.67 10.28
CA GLU A 152 1.86 2.02 9.09
C GLU A 152 2.96 1.62 8.10
N LEU A 153 3.92 2.51 7.84
CA LEU A 153 5.06 2.24 6.95
C LEU A 153 5.94 1.11 7.47
N LEU A 154 6.26 1.10 8.77
CA LEU A 154 7.11 0.08 9.36
C LEU A 154 6.44 -1.29 9.37
N ILE A 155 5.16 -1.37 9.75
CA ILE A 155 4.40 -2.61 9.72
C ILE A 155 4.24 -3.11 8.27
N ALA A 156 3.97 -2.22 7.31
CA ALA A 156 3.90 -2.60 5.91
C ALA A 156 5.23 -3.20 5.41
N ARG A 157 6.36 -2.61 5.77
CA ARG A 157 7.69 -3.16 5.46
C ARG A 157 7.91 -4.52 6.11
N GLN A 158 7.44 -4.73 7.33
CA GLN A 158 7.53 -6.02 8.01
C GLN A 158 6.65 -7.08 7.33
N LEU A 159 5.43 -6.73 6.93
CA LEU A 159 4.53 -7.61 6.17
C LEU A 159 5.19 -8.08 4.87
N GLU A 160 5.82 -7.17 4.12
CA GLU A 160 6.50 -7.49 2.85
C GLU A 160 7.78 -8.32 3.03
N LYS A 161 8.40 -8.23 4.20
CA LYS A 161 9.56 -9.07 4.54
C LYS A 161 9.12 -10.48 4.93
N GLU A 162 8.04 -10.59 5.69
CA GLU A 162 7.63 -11.86 6.31
C GLU A 162 6.63 -12.67 5.47
N LEU A 163 5.91 -12.02 4.55
CA LEU A 163 4.84 -12.59 3.73
C LEU A 163 5.09 -12.33 2.24
N GLY A 164 4.80 -13.32 1.40
CA GLY A 164 4.75 -13.13 -0.06
C GLY A 164 3.54 -12.31 -0.50
N LYS A 165 3.62 -11.75 -1.72
CA LYS A 165 2.59 -10.88 -2.33
C LYS A 165 1.21 -11.53 -2.37
N ARG A 166 1.15 -12.80 -2.79
CA ARG A 166 -0.08 -13.60 -2.77
C ARG A 166 -0.75 -13.61 -1.40
N ARG A 167 0.03 -13.86 -0.35
CA ARG A 167 -0.48 -13.95 1.03
C ARG A 167 -0.96 -12.60 1.54
N ILE A 168 -0.23 -11.52 1.24
CA ILE A 168 -0.64 -10.15 1.60
C ILE A 168 -1.98 -9.82 0.96
N LEU A 169 -2.14 -10.07 -0.34
CA LEU A 169 -3.38 -9.78 -1.05
C LEU A 169 -4.53 -10.69 -0.58
N GLU A 170 -4.27 -11.98 -0.32
CA GLU A 170 -5.26 -12.89 0.25
C GLU A 170 -5.81 -12.37 1.58
N ILE A 171 -4.94 -11.99 2.52
CA ILE A 171 -5.37 -11.45 3.81
C ILE A 171 -6.15 -10.15 3.59
N TYR A 172 -5.65 -9.25 2.75
CA TYR A 172 -6.31 -7.99 2.45
C TYR A 172 -7.75 -8.20 1.96
N LEU A 173 -7.94 -9.09 0.98
CA LEU A 173 -9.27 -9.40 0.42
C LEU A 173 -10.22 -9.99 1.45
N ASN A 174 -9.70 -10.69 2.47
CA ASN A 174 -10.49 -11.29 3.55
C ASN A 174 -10.80 -10.35 4.73
N VAL A 175 -10.00 -9.29 4.95
CA VAL A 175 -10.20 -8.38 6.09
C VAL A 175 -10.69 -6.98 5.71
N ALA A 176 -10.68 -6.63 4.42
CA ALA A 176 -11.22 -5.37 3.94
C ALA A 176 -12.72 -5.25 4.26
N GLU A 177 -13.16 -4.04 4.62
CA GLU A 177 -14.59 -3.71 4.77
C GLU A 177 -15.16 -3.42 3.38
N TRP A 178 -16.14 -4.20 2.94
CA TRP A 178 -16.80 -4.05 1.63
C TRP A 178 -18.18 -3.38 1.75
N GLY A 179 -18.70 -3.30 2.98
CA GLY A 179 -19.95 -2.67 3.34
C GLY A 179 -20.06 -2.58 4.85
N LYS A 180 -21.09 -1.90 5.37
CA LYS A 180 -21.27 -1.74 6.82
C LYS A 180 -21.35 -3.12 7.52
N GLY A 181 -20.29 -3.50 8.23
CA GLY A 181 -20.22 -4.80 8.94
C GLY A 181 -19.94 -6.01 8.03
N ILE A 182 -19.67 -5.80 6.75
CA ILE A 182 -19.37 -6.84 5.76
C ILE A 182 -17.86 -6.82 5.52
N TYR A 183 -17.18 -7.88 5.96
CA TYR A 183 -15.74 -8.02 5.82
C TYR A 183 -15.38 -9.26 5.03
N GLY A 184 -14.42 -9.12 4.13
CA GLY A 184 -13.97 -10.21 3.27
C GLY A 184 -14.76 -10.35 1.98
N ALA A 185 -14.04 -10.77 0.93
CA ALA A 185 -14.55 -10.93 -0.43
C ALA A 185 -15.78 -11.85 -0.50
N GLU A 186 -15.77 -12.98 0.21
CA GLU A 186 -16.88 -13.94 0.23
C GLU A 186 -18.15 -13.36 0.85
N ALA A 187 -18.03 -12.67 1.99
CA ALA A 187 -19.16 -12.02 2.61
C ALA A 187 -19.76 -10.94 1.68
N ALA A 188 -18.90 -10.21 0.97
CA ALA A 188 -19.32 -9.20 0.00
C ALA A 188 -20.01 -9.81 -1.22
N ALA A 189 -19.43 -10.85 -1.82
CA ALA A 189 -19.99 -11.54 -2.99
C ALA A 189 -21.40 -12.08 -2.69
N ARG A 190 -21.58 -12.71 -1.52
CA ARG A 190 -22.89 -13.20 -1.07
C ARG A 190 -23.86 -12.06 -0.81
N ALA A 191 -23.43 -11.00 -0.12
CA ALA A 191 -24.31 -9.91 0.27
C ALA A 191 -24.79 -9.07 -0.94
N TYR A 192 -23.96 -8.90 -1.96
CA TYR A 192 -24.27 -8.04 -3.10
C TYR A 192 -24.77 -8.81 -4.33
N PHE A 193 -24.29 -10.03 -4.56
CA PHE A 193 -24.59 -10.78 -5.79
C PHE A 193 -25.17 -12.18 -5.52
N GLY A 194 -25.30 -12.60 -4.26
CA GLY A 194 -25.89 -13.89 -3.90
C GLY A 194 -25.04 -15.10 -4.29
N LYS A 195 -23.74 -14.94 -4.52
CA LYS A 195 -22.85 -16.02 -5.01
C LYS A 195 -21.49 -16.07 -4.31
N SER A 196 -20.72 -17.12 -4.63
CA SER A 196 -19.36 -17.32 -4.12
C SER A 196 -18.42 -16.23 -4.63
N ALA A 197 -17.40 -15.87 -3.84
CA ALA A 197 -16.33 -14.99 -4.32
C ALA A 197 -15.51 -15.61 -5.46
N ALA A 198 -15.48 -16.94 -5.55
CA ALA A 198 -14.85 -17.66 -6.66
C ALA A 198 -15.57 -17.44 -8.00
N ASP A 199 -16.89 -17.17 -7.96
CA ASP A 199 -17.75 -17.08 -9.16
C ASP A 199 -17.95 -15.64 -9.65
N LEU A 200 -17.19 -14.67 -9.10
CA LEU A 200 -17.30 -13.27 -9.49
C LEU A 200 -16.78 -13.07 -10.92
N GLY A 201 -17.63 -12.50 -11.77
CA GLY A 201 -17.27 -12.07 -13.11
C GLY A 201 -16.55 -10.72 -13.11
N PRO A 202 -16.01 -10.29 -14.26
CA PRO A 202 -15.23 -9.04 -14.37
C PRO A 202 -16.00 -7.79 -13.93
N GLU A 203 -17.27 -7.65 -14.32
CA GLU A 203 -18.10 -6.49 -14.00
C GLU A 203 -18.43 -6.38 -12.51
N GLU A 204 -18.73 -7.51 -11.85
CA GLU A 204 -19.05 -7.56 -10.42
C GLU A 204 -17.79 -7.34 -9.56
N ALA A 205 -16.67 -7.93 -9.99
CA ALA A 205 -15.36 -7.69 -9.40
C ALA A 205 -14.98 -6.20 -9.48
N ALA A 206 -15.14 -5.58 -10.65
CA ALA A 206 -14.90 -4.17 -10.83
C ALA A 206 -15.86 -3.29 -10.01
N ALA A 207 -17.12 -3.69 -9.88
CA ALA A 207 -18.10 -2.98 -9.05
C ALA A 207 -17.73 -3.01 -7.55
N LEU A 208 -17.26 -4.17 -7.05
CA LEU A 208 -16.73 -4.30 -5.69
C LEU A 208 -15.51 -3.42 -5.47
N ALA A 209 -14.52 -3.52 -6.36
CA ALA A 209 -13.30 -2.73 -6.30
C ALA A 209 -13.59 -1.21 -6.40
N ALA A 210 -14.58 -0.80 -7.19
CA ALA A 210 -15.01 0.59 -7.29
C ALA A 210 -15.56 1.16 -5.97
N ALA A 211 -16.25 0.33 -5.17
CA ALA A 211 -16.84 0.73 -3.90
C ALA A 211 -15.83 0.74 -2.73
N LEU A 212 -14.76 -0.06 -2.84
CA LEU A 212 -13.78 -0.35 -1.79
C LEU A 212 -13.14 0.88 -1.12
N PRO A 213 -12.84 2.01 -1.82
CA PRO A 213 -12.32 3.21 -1.16
C PRO A 213 -13.28 3.86 -0.15
N SER A 214 -14.59 3.59 -0.26
CA SER A 214 -15.64 4.19 0.58
C SER A 214 -16.86 3.27 0.68
N PRO A 215 -16.69 2.08 1.29
CA PRO A 215 -17.63 0.95 1.22
C PRO A 215 -18.95 1.21 1.95
N ARG A 216 -18.98 2.18 2.86
CA ARG A 216 -20.19 2.61 3.58
C ARG A 216 -20.96 3.73 2.85
N ARG A 217 -20.33 4.37 1.86
CA ARG A 217 -20.94 5.44 1.05
C ARG A 217 -21.45 4.92 -0.27
N TYR A 218 -20.71 4.01 -0.89
CA TYR A 218 -21.02 3.44 -2.19
C TYR A 218 -21.48 2.00 -2.06
N SER A 219 -22.31 1.56 -2.99
CA SER A 219 -22.80 0.20 -3.06
C SER A 219 -22.46 -0.38 -4.42
N PRO A 220 -21.88 -1.60 -4.50
CA PRO A 220 -21.52 -2.24 -5.76
C PRO A 220 -22.71 -2.44 -6.72
N VAL A 221 -23.92 -2.56 -6.18
CA VAL A 221 -25.15 -2.80 -6.95
C VAL A 221 -25.97 -1.53 -7.23
N LYS A 222 -25.54 -0.37 -6.72
CA LYS A 222 -26.24 0.90 -6.99
C LYS A 222 -25.55 1.64 -8.14
N GLY A 223 -26.25 1.77 -9.26
CA GLY A 223 -25.79 2.44 -10.49
C GLY A 223 -25.74 3.98 -10.39
N THR A 224 -25.07 4.54 -9.39
CA THR A 224 -24.80 5.99 -9.37
C THR A 224 -23.82 6.35 -10.49
N LYS A 225 -23.93 7.54 -11.09
CA LYS A 225 -23.01 7.99 -12.16
C LYS A 225 -21.53 7.88 -11.78
N PHE A 226 -21.21 8.15 -10.51
CA PHE A 226 -19.84 8.00 -9.98
C PHE A 226 -19.38 6.54 -10.00
N MET A 227 -20.22 5.63 -9.50
CA MET A 227 -19.90 4.20 -9.45
C MET A 227 -19.76 3.61 -10.84
N GLU A 228 -20.68 3.93 -11.75
CA GLU A 228 -20.62 3.45 -13.14
C GLU A 228 -19.33 3.91 -13.83
N ARG A 229 -18.97 5.20 -13.72
CA ARG A 229 -17.72 5.70 -14.29
C ARG A 229 -16.49 5.00 -13.70
N ARG A 230 -16.46 4.78 -12.38
CA ARG A 230 -15.32 4.12 -11.71
C ARG A 230 -15.22 2.64 -12.09
N LYS A 231 -16.36 1.93 -12.13
CA LYS A 231 -16.45 0.54 -12.60
C LYS A 231 -15.95 0.41 -14.03
N SER A 232 -16.47 1.23 -14.97
CA SER A 232 -16.02 1.21 -16.36
C SER A 232 -14.53 1.50 -16.51
N SER A 233 -13.98 2.43 -15.72
CA SER A 233 -12.54 2.70 -15.71
C SER A 233 -11.72 1.51 -15.21
N ILE A 234 -12.19 0.80 -14.19
CA ILE A 234 -11.53 -0.41 -13.67
C ILE A 234 -11.58 -1.53 -14.71
N VAL A 235 -12.74 -1.80 -15.30
CA VAL A 235 -12.90 -2.80 -16.37
C VAL A 235 -11.98 -2.51 -17.56
N ALA A 236 -11.91 -1.24 -17.99
CA ALA A 236 -11.01 -0.83 -19.07
C ALA A 236 -9.53 -1.09 -18.72
N ARG A 237 -9.13 -0.81 -17.48
CA ARG A 237 -7.76 -1.06 -17.01
C ARG A 237 -7.45 -2.54 -16.89
N MET A 238 -8.39 -3.36 -16.43
CA MET A 238 -8.24 -4.82 -16.41
C MET A 238 -8.04 -5.37 -17.82
N ARG A 239 -8.81 -4.89 -18.81
CA ARG A 239 -8.62 -5.31 -20.21
C ARG A 239 -7.28 -4.88 -20.77
N ALA A 240 -6.78 -3.72 -20.38
CA ALA A 240 -5.52 -3.18 -20.90
C ALA A 240 -4.27 -3.85 -20.30
N SER A 241 -4.31 -4.31 -19.05
CA SER A 241 -3.13 -4.88 -18.36
C SER A 241 -2.95 -6.39 -18.51
N GLY A 242 -3.88 -7.10 -19.17
CA GLY A 242 -3.88 -8.56 -19.20
C GLY A 242 -4.21 -9.19 -17.84
N TYR A 243 -4.38 -10.51 -17.77
CA TYR A 243 -4.61 -11.21 -16.51
C TYR A 243 -3.36 -11.17 -15.61
N LEU A 244 -3.56 -11.37 -14.30
CA LEU A 244 -2.52 -11.32 -13.27
C LEU A 244 -1.22 -11.98 -13.76
N PRO A 245 -0.05 -11.33 -13.65
CA PRO A 245 1.20 -12.02 -13.93
C PRO A 245 1.27 -13.25 -13.04
N GLU A 246 1.50 -14.43 -13.64
CA GLU A 246 2.03 -15.57 -12.89
C GLU A 246 3.26 -15.05 -12.15
N GLU A 247 3.44 -15.42 -10.88
CA GLU A 247 4.49 -14.87 -10.03
C GLU A 247 5.85 -15.10 -10.69
N ALA A 248 6.26 -14.15 -11.53
CA ALA A 248 7.55 -14.17 -12.18
C ALA A 248 8.55 -13.96 -11.06
N ASP A 249 9.34 -15.00 -10.82
CA ASP A 249 10.45 -14.96 -9.89
C ASP A 249 11.22 -13.65 -10.09
N GLU A 250 11.59 -13.00 -9.00
CA GLU A 250 12.14 -11.63 -9.01
C GLU A 250 13.37 -11.49 -9.93
N GLU A 251 13.99 -12.61 -10.29
CA GLU A 251 15.07 -12.75 -11.26
C GLU A 251 14.60 -12.57 -12.72
N GLU A 252 13.51 -13.21 -13.17
CA GLU A 252 13.01 -13.13 -14.57
C GLU A 252 12.51 -11.72 -14.94
N MET A 253 11.88 -11.02 -13.99
CA MET A 253 11.45 -9.63 -14.21
C MET A 253 12.62 -8.66 -14.30
N SER A 254 13.73 -8.93 -13.61
CA SER A 254 14.94 -8.12 -13.69
C SER A 254 15.69 -8.33 -15.02
N GLU A 255 15.66 -9.56 -15.53
CA GLU A 255 16.29 -9.94 -16.78
C GLU A 255 15.52 -9.41 -18.00
N SER A 256 14.17 -9.46 -17.99
CA SER A 256 13.37 -8.87 -19.08
C SER A 256 13.52 -7.34 -19.17
N LEU A 257 13.67 -6.64 -18.05
CA LEU A 257 13.93 -5.19 -18.00
C LEU A 257 15.34 -4.83 -18.48
N ALA A 258 16.34 -5.69 -18.23
CA ALA A 258 17.68 -5.53 -18.77
C ALA A 258 17.73 -5.74 -20.29
N VAL A 259 16.93 -6.66 -20.83
CA VAL A 259 16.80 -6.91 -22.28
C VAL A 259 16.09 -5.75 -22.99
N LEU A 260 15.07 -5.17 -22.37
CA LEU A 260 14.36 -4.00 -22.93
C LEU A 260 15.17 -2.71 -22.86
N THR A 261 16.13 -2.58 -21.94
CA THR A 261 16.99 -1.40 -21.82
C THR A 261 18.29 -1.50 -22.64
N SER A 262 18.70 -2.71 -23.02
CA SER A 262 19.87 -2.94 -23.90
C SER A 262 19.53 -2.90 -25.39
N SER A 263 18.26 -3.05 -25.76
CA SER A 263 17.80 -3.02 -27.17
C SER A 263 17.61 -1.60 -27.74
N ASP A 264 17.74 -0.55 -26.92
CA ASP A 264 17.59 0.86 -27.35
C ASP A 264 18.92 1.53 -27.74
N THR A 265 20.01 0.77 -27.89
CA THR A 265 21.31 1.27 -28.36
C THR A 265 21.72 0.61 -29.68
N SER A 266 21.04 0.96 -30.77
CA SER A 266 21.60 0.87 -32.13
C SER A 266 20.66 1.52 -33.15
N VAL A 267 20.59 2.86 -33.11
CA VAL A 267 20.25 3.62 -34.32
C VAL A 267 21.58 4.12 -34.89
N GLU A 268 22.17 3.31 -35.77
CA GLU A 268 23.20 3.77 -36.70
C GLU A 268 22.62 4.89 -37.57
N VAL A 269 23.23 6.07 -37.49
CA VAL A 269 22.97 7.17 -38.43
C VAL A 269 23.66 6.82 -39.75
N SER A 270 22.93 6.17 -40.65
CA SER A 270 23.35 6.01 -42.04
C SER A 270 23.08 7.32 -42.81
N SER A 271 24.15 8.00 -43.21
CA SER A 271 24.10 9.15 -44.12
C SER A 271 24.25 8.65 -45.57
N ALA A 272 23.26 8.93 -46.41
CA ALA A 272 23.29 8.64 -47.85
C ALA A 272 23.79 9.88 -48.64
N PRO A 273 24.48 9.69 -49.78
CA PRO A 273 25.16 10.77 -50.49
C PRO A 273 24.21 11.53 -51.43
N ALA A 274 24.42 12.84 -51.53
CA ALA A 274 23.75 13.71 -52.48
C ALA A 274 24.30 13.48 -53.90
N GLY A 275 23.42 13.05 -54.81
CA GLY A 275 23.71 12.97 -56.24
C GLY A 275 23.85 14.36 -56.85
N THR A 276 24.82 14.48 -57.75
CA THR A 276 25.00 15.63 -58.66
C THR A 276 24.36 15.27 -60.01
N PRO A 277 23.72 16.21 -60.72
CA PRO A 277 23.20 15.97 -62.07
C PRO A 277 24.30 15.85 -63.13
#